data_AF-A0A150PTU5-F1
#
_entry.id   AF-A0A150PTU5-F1
#
_cell.length_a   1.000
_cell.length_b   1.000
_cell.length_c   1.000
_cell.angle_alpha   90.00
_cell.angle_beta   90.00
_cell.angle_gamma   90.00
#
_symmetry.space_group_name_H-M   'P 1'
#
loop_
_entity.id
_entity.type
_entity.pdbx_description
1 polymer ?
#
loop_
_entity_poly.entity_id
_entity_poly.type
_entity_poly.pdbx_seq_one_letter_code
_entity_poly.pdbx_strand_id
1 'polypeptide(L)'
;MKFRIDSLRFAWIATLALAGASACSVAAGDDGLAAADQDSAEEAVGSASLAFTLSIPELASVIDAFDTIQIAEAQTALTRGTDAYVIELAQELLNHHTAANQQLRAALGQAGVTPADNQVSRTLVEQGASDQQTLEGLSGRSFDWTYVNLQIVRHQEFLAHLKEQLVVVGPELYPGISHLVPDIREATSRHLSFAASLTSRIGTPYVSENGNPPRAPYDGNGAPYYGNG
;
A
#
# COMPACT_ATOMS: atom_id res chain seq x y z
N MET A 1 9.74 -25.36 13.13
CA MET A 1 10.10 -24.00 13.58
C MET A 1 8.91 -23.11 13.24
N LYS A 2 8.15 -22.66 14.26
CA LYS A 2 6.89 -21.92 14.10
C LYS A 2 7.09 -20.52 14.68
N PHE A 3 6.91 -19.48 13.89
CA PHE A 3 6.81 -18.11 14.41
C PHE A 3 5.33 -17.70 14.36
N ARG A 4 4.79 -17.30 15.51
CA ARG A 4 3.47 -16.69 15.64
C ARG A 4 3.68 -15.18 15.63
N ILE A 5 2.92 -14.46 14.81
CA ILE A 5 2.85 -13.00 14.87
C ILE A 5 1.56 -12.67 15.62
N ASP A 6 1.71 -12.16 16.84
CA ASP A 6 0.59 -11.71 17.67
C ASP A 6 0.11 -10.34 17.17
N SER A 7 -1.20 -10.24 16.93
CA SER A 7 -1.89 -9.03 16.51
C SER A 7 -2.01 -8.04 17.67
N LEU A 8 -1.36 -6.89 17.58
CA LEU A 8 -1.55 -5.78 18.52
C LEU A 8 -2.55 -4.77 17.95
N ARG A 9 -3.78 -4.80 18.49
CA ARG A 9 -4.82 -3.79 18.28
C ARG A 9 -4.53 -2.64 19.25
N PHE A 10 -4.28 -1.44 18.75
CA PHE A 10 -4.21 -0.24 19.59
C PHE A 10 -5.45 0.63 19.40
N ALA A 11 -6.32 0.61 20.42
CA ALA A 11 -7.35 1.60 20.63
C ALA A 11 -6.70 2.86 21.24
N TRP A 12 -6.95 4.02 20.63
CA TRP A 12 -6.55 5.30 21.21
C TRP A 12 -7.76 5.99 21.81
N ILE A 13 -7.76 6.14 23.14
CA ILE A 13 -8.67 6.98 23.90
C ILE A 13 -8.11 8.40 23.86
N ALA A 14 -8.85 9.33 23.25
CA ALA A 14 -8.55 10.75 23.29
C ALA A 14 -9.17 11.35 24.57
N THR A 15 -8.34 11.67 25.56
CA THR A 15 -8.78 12.45 26.72
C THR A 15 -8.41 13.91 26.50
N LEU A 16 -9.45 14.73 26.32
CA LEU A 16 -9.39 16.19 26.23
C LEU A 16 -9.10 16.76 27.62
N ALA A 17 -7.97 17.46 27.80
CA ALA A 17 -7.70 18.25 28.99
C ALA A 17 -7.40 19.71 28.60
N LEU A 18 -8.31 20.57 29.04
CA LEU A 18 -8.33 22.02 28.91
C LEU A 18 -7.23 22.64 29.78
N ALA A 19 -6.31 23.41 29.19
CA ALA A 19 -5.32 24.19 29.91
C ALA A 19 -5.83 25.62 30.15
N GLY A 20 -5.68 26.13 31.38
CA GLY A 20 -5.92 27.54 31.67
C GLY A 20 -5.91 27.88 33.16
N ALA A 21 -4.72 27.98 33.75
CA ALA A 21 -4.48 28.84 34.91
C ALA A 21 -2.99 29.19 34.98
N SER A 22 -2.65 30.49 34.99
CA SER A 22 -2.03 31.12 36.15
C SER A 22 -1.68 32.58 35.86
N ALA A 23 -1.83 33.41 36.88
CA ALA A 23 -1.47 34.82 36.91
C ALA A 23 -0.10 35.05 37.58
N CYS A 24 0.46 36.23 37.27
CA CYS A 24 1.23 37.15 38.13
C CYS A 24 2.67 37.52 37.68
N SER A 25 2.76 38.80 37.30
CA SER A 25 3.79 39.83 37.60
C SER A 25 5.28 39.55 37.39
N VAL A 26 5.89 40.45 36.60
CA VAL A 26 7.33 40.70 36.50
C VAL A 26 7.70 41.97 37.28
N ALA A 27 8.77 41.90 38.06
CA ALA A 27 9.63 43.03 38.43
C ALA A 27 11.08 42.62 38.16
N ALA A 28 11.87 43.55 37.62
CA ALA A 28 13.21 43.33 37.08
C ALA A 28 14.33 43.40 38.15
N GLY A 29 15.45 42.74 37.87
CA GLY A 29 16.71 42.82 38.61
C GLY A 29 17.84 42.09 37.87
N ASP A 30 19.02 42.70 37.89
CA ASP A 30 20.21 42.57 37.02
C ASP A 30 21.24 41.51 37.49
N ASP A 31 22.27 41.32 36.66
CA ASP A 31 23.61 40.79 36.91
C ASP A 31 23.87 39.26 36.91
N GLY A 32 24.93 38.86 36.20
CA GLY A 32 25.88 37.88 36.74
C GLY A 32 26.22 36.65 35.89
N LEU A 33 27.50 36.59 35.50
CA LEU A 33 28.24 35.56 34.76
C LEU A 33 28.24 34.14 35.36
N ALA A 34 28.55 33.17 34.47
CA ALA A 34 29.42 32.00 34.66
C ALA A 34 28.81 30.61 34.96
N ALA A 35 29.06 29.73 33.97
CA ALA A 35 29.69 28.40 34.06
C ALA A 35 28.99 27.23 34.78
N ALA A 36 28.74 26.22 33.93
CA ALA A 36 29.00 24.79 34.12
C ALA A 36 28.34 24.06 35.30
N ASP A 37 27.50 23.07 34.99
CA ASP A 37 28.01 21.70 35.01
C ASP A 37 27.29 20.80 34.00
N GLN A 38 28.09 19.97 33.35
CA GLN A 38 27.68 18.90 32.46
C GLN A 38 27.43 17.66 33.31
N ASP A 39 26.29 17.01 33.13
CA ASP A 39 26.28 15.56 33.20
C ASP A 39 25.87 15.05 31.81
N SER A 40 26.86 14.49 31.12
CA SER A 40 26.73 13.88 29.82
C SER A 40 26.81 12.37 30.00
N ALA A 41 25.75 11.68 29.62
CA ALA A 41 25.79 10.32 29.08
C ALA A 41 24.41 10.06 28.45
N GLU A 42 24.22 10.39 27.17
CA GLU A 42 24.26 9.38 26.10
C GLU A 42 23.38 8.16 26.41
N GLU A 43 22.10 8.31 26.13
CA GLU A 43 21.39 7.27 25.39
C GLU A 43 21.01 7.90 24.05
N ALA A 44 21.95 7.77 23.11
CA ALA A 44 21.66 7.89 21.69
C ALA A 44 20.71 6.74 21.31
N VAL A 45 19.44 6.86 21.69
CA VAL A 45 18.37 6.15 21.00
C VAL A 45 18.28 6.84 19.67
N GLY A 46 19.08 6.32 18.73
CA GLY A 46 19.05 6.68 17.33
C GLY A 46 17.60 6.85 16.96
N SER A 47 17.25 8.09 16.57
CA SER A 47 15.97 8.39 15.99
C SER A 47 15.71 7.29 14.98
N ALA A 48 14.81 6.36 15.32
CA ALA A 48 14.32 5.39 14.37
C ALA A 48 13.72 6.26 13.29
N SER A 49 14.51 6.44 12.23
CA SER A 49 14.16 7.25 11.10
C SER A 49 12.79 6.75 10.67
N LEU A 50 11.80 7.64 10.68
CA LEU A 50 10.64 7.47 9.83
C LEU A 50 11.13 7.63 8.39
N ALA A 51 11.93 6.67 7.93
CA ALA A 51 12.29 6.51 6.54
C ALA A 51 11.09 5.80 5.91
N PHE A 52 10.14 6.59 5.42
CA PHE A 52 9.88 6.63 3.99
C PHE A 52 9.02 7.85 3.68
N THR A 53 9.67 8.86 3.13
CA THR A 53 9.09 10.00 2.42
C THR A 53 9.73 9.95 1.05
N LEU A 54 9.21 9.12 0.14
CA LEU A 54 9.86 8.85 -1.14
C LEU A 54 10.16 10.17 -1.88
N SER A 55 11.40 10.36 -2.31
CA SER A 55 11.73 11.40 -3.28
C SER A 55 11.04 11.11 -4.62
N ILE A 56 10.94 12.10 -5.52
CA ILE A 56 10.33 11.88 -6.84
C ILE A 56 11.00 10.75 -7.63
N PRO A 57 12.34 10.62 -7.69
CA PRO A 57 12.99 9.44 -8.27
C PRO A 57 12.52 8.11 -7.66
N GLU A 58 12.33 8.06 -6.34
CA GLU A 58 11.95 6.85 -5.63
C GLU A 58 10.46 6.51 -5.82
N LEU A 59 9.59 7.51 -5.77
CA LEU A 59 8.17 7.36 -6.09
C LEU A 59 7.97 6.91 -7.54
N ALA A 60 8.75 7.47 -8.46
CA ALA A 60 8.74 7.06 -9.86
C ALA A 60 9.14 5.58 -10.05
N SER A 61 10.17 5.09 -9.34
CA SER A 61 10.54 3.66 -9.37
C SER A 61 9.42 2.78 -8.81
N VAL A 62 8.71 3.22 -7.76
CA VAL A 62 7.56 2.49 -7.19
C VAL A 62 6.40 2.39 -8.18
N ILE A 63 6.03 3.50 -8.83
CA ILE A 63 4.94 3.52 -9.81
C ILE A 63 5.31 2.71 -11.06
N ASP A 64 6.52 2.87 -11.60
CA ASP A 64 6.99 2.12 -12.78
C ASP A 64 7.02 0.61 -12.51
N ALA A 65 7.46 0.20 -11.31
CA ALA A 65 7.44 -1.19 -10.90
C ALA A 65 6.00 -1.74 -10.84
N PHE A 66 5.08 -1.02 -10.18
CA PHE A 66 3.68 -1.45 -10.08
C PHE A 66 3.04 -1.59 -11.46
N ASP A 67 3.15 -0.58 -12.33
CA ASP A 67 2.59 -0.62 -13.68
C ASP A 67 3.17 -1.78 -14.50
N THR A 68 4.49 -2.02 -14.42
CA THR A 68 5.16 -3.10 -15.15
C THR A 68 4.62 -4.48 -14.72
N ILE A 69 4.40 -4.68 -13.42
CA ILE A 69 3.81 -5.92 -12.89
C ILE A 69 2.38 -6.09 -13.41
N GLN A 70 1.55 -5.06 -13.29
CA GLN A 70 0.15 -5.12 -13.71
C GLN A 70 0.00 -5.39 -15.22
N ILE A 71 0.90 -4.84 -16.05
CA ILE A 71 0.95 -5.14 -17.49
C ILE A 71 1.23 -6.65 -17.73
N ALA A 72 2.20 -7.23 -17.04
CA ALA A 72 2.57 -8.64 -17.20
C ALA A 72 1.46 -9.60 -16.72
N GLU A 73 0.86 -9.31 -15.57
CA GLU A 73 -0.25 -10.08 -15.02
C GLU A 73 -1.48 -10.02 -15.96
N ALA A 74 -1.79 -8.82 -16.47
CA ALA A 74 -2.90 -8.63 -17.41
C ALA A 74 -2.67 -9.39 -18.72
N GLN A 75 -1.46 -9.37 -19.28
CA GLN A 75 -1.12 -10.17 -20.47
C GLN A 75 -1.29 -11.68 -20.23
N THR A 76 -0.90 -12.13 -19.04
CA THR A 76 -1.10 -13.52 -18.61
C THR A 76 -2.58 -13.87 -18.53
N ALA A 77 -3.40 -12.97 -17.97
CA ALA A 77 -4.84 -13.16 -17.86
C ALA A 77 -5.57 -13.11 -19.21
N LEU A 78 -5.13 -12.29 -20.16
CA LEU A 78 -5.65 -12.33 -21.52
C LEU A 78 -5.36 -13.66 -22.24
N THR A 79 -4.29 -14.35 -21.84
CA THR A 79 -3.90 -15.64 -22.44
C THR A 79 -4.56 -16.83 -21.75
N ARG A 80 -4.74 -16.76 -20.42
CA ARG A 80 -5.15 -17.90 -19.58
C ARG A 80 -6.55 -17.81 -19.00
N GLY A 81 -7.11 -16.59 -18.97
CA GLY A 81 -8.45 -16.34 -18.44
C GLY A 81 -9.52 -17.07 -19.22
N THR A 82 -10.55 -17.54 -18.52
CA THR A 82 -11.67 -18.27 -19.15
C THR A 82 -13.01 -17.58 -18.98
N ASP A 83 -13.17 -16.75 -17.94
CA ASP A 83 -14.36 -15.92 -17.73
C ASP A 83 -14.26 -14.61 -18.50
N ALA A 84 -15.33 -14.25 -19.22
CA ALA A 84 -15.36 -13.06 -20.06
C ALA A 84 -15.15 -11.75 -19.28
N TYR A 85 -15.63 -11.66 -18.04
CA TYR A 85 -15.44 -10.47 -17.20
C TYR A 85 -14.02 -10.40 -16.62
N VAL A 86 -13.38 -11.54 -16.42
CA VAL A 86 -11.95 -11.58 -16.03
C VAL A 86 -11.07 -11.11 -17.18
N ILE A 87 -11.38 -11.52 -18.41
CA ILE A 87 -10.69 -11.04 -19.62
C ILE A 87 -10.93 -9.53 -19.81
N GLU A 88 -12.16 -9.05 -19.56
CA GLU A 88 -12.47 -7.61 -19.62
C GLU A 88 -11.67 -6.80 -18.59
N LEU A 89 -11.60 -7.28 -17.34
CA LEU A 89 -10.76 -6.67 -16.31
C LEU A 89 -9.29 -6.63 -16.74
N ALA A 90 -8.76 -7.74 -17.28
CA ALA A 90 -7.39 -7.80 -17.77
C ALA A 90 -7.12 -6.82 -18.93
N GLN A 91 -8.07 -6.66 -19.86
CA GLN A 91 -7.92 -5.71 -20.96
C GLN A 91 -7.89 -4.26 -20.46
N GLU A 92 -8.76 -3.90 -19.51
CA GLU A 92 -8.79 -2.56 -18.91
C GLU A 92 -7.47 -2.27 -18.17
N LEU A 93 -7.01 -3.22 -17.35
CA LEU A 93 -5.73 -3.10 -16.64
C LEU A 93 -4.55 -2.94 -17.59
N LEU A 94 -4.45 -3.78 -18.63
CA LEU A 94 -3.38 -3.69 -19.62
C LEU A 94 -3.37 -2.32 -20.30
N ASN A 95 -4.51 -1.85 -20.78
CA ASN A 95 -4.62 -0.58 -21.48
C ASN A 95 -4.22 0.58 -20.57
N HIS A 96 -4.79 0.61 -19.36
CA HIS A 96 -4.57 1.72 -18.43
C HIS A 96 -3.14 1.76 -17.91
N HIS A 97 -2.60 0.64 -17.42
CA HIS A 97 -1.23 0.60 -16.89
C HIS A 97 -0.18 0.84 -17.98
N THR A 98 -0.42 0.38 -19.22
CA THR A 98 0.47 0.72 -20.35
C THR A 98 0.49 2.22 -20.63
N ALA A 99 -0.68 2.85 -20.66
CA ALA A 99 -0.77 4.30 -20.90
C ALA A 99 -0.16 5.10 -19.74
N ALA A 100 -0.46 4.74 -18.49
CA ALA A 100 0.08 5.38 -17.30
C ALA A 100 1.62 5.28 -17.24
N ASN A 101 2.18 4.10 -17.52
CA ASN A 101 3.62 3.89 -17.53
C ASN A 101 4.33 4.75 -18.60
N GLN A 102 3.74 4.85 -19.80
CA GLN A 102 4.25 5.70 -20.87
C GLN A 102 4.21 7.19 -20.48
N GLN A 103 3.11 7.64 -19.86
CA GLN A 103 2.96 9.01 -19.38
C GLN A 103 3.99 9.34 -18.29
N LEU A 104 4.18 8.44 -17.32
CA LEU A 104 5.20 8.58 -16.28
C LEU A 104 6.60 8.74 -16.90
N ARG A 105 6.99 7.84 -17.81
CA ARG A 105 8.31 7.88 -18.46
C ARG A 105 8.52 9.16 -19.28
N ALA A 106 7.48 9.63 -19.96
CA ALA A 106 7.53 10.90 -20.69
C ALA A 106 7.71 12.09 -19.75
N ALA A 107 6.96 12.14 -18.64
CA ALA A 107 7.07 13.21 -17.64
C ALA A 107 8.47 13.23 -16.99
N LEU A 108 9.01 12.07 -16.64
CA LEU A 108 10.36 11.93 -16.09
C LEU A 108 11.43 12.40 -17.08
N GLY A 109 11.30 12.02 -18.36
CA GLY A 109 12.20 12.46 -19.42
C GLY A 109 12.18 13.98 -19.62
N GLN A 110 10.99 14.60 -19.59
CA GLN A 110 10.85 16.07 -19.66
C GLN A 110 11.45 16.77 -18.44
N ALA A 111 11.31 16.17 -17.25
CA ALA A 111 11.83 16.70 -16.00
C ALA A 111 13.32 16.41 -15.78
N GLY A 112 13.96 15.60 -16.63
CA GLY A 112 15.35 15.15 -16.43
C GLY A 112 15.53 14.28 -15.19
N VAL A 113 14.48 13.61 -14.73
CA VAL A 113 14.48 12.78 -13.52
C VAL A 113 14.72 11.33 -13.91
N THR A 114 15.69 10.69 -13.26
CA THR A 114 15.93 9.25 -13.40
C THR A 114 15.29 8.53 -12.21
N PRO A 115 14.45 7.48 -12.42
CA PRO A 115 13.96 6.65 -11.32
C PRO A 115 15.09 6.08 -10.45
N ALA A 116 14.86 6.01 -9.14
CA ALA A 116 15.80 5.47 -8.18
C ALA A 116 15.16 4.34 -7.36
N ASP A 117 15.74 3.14 -7.43
CA ASP A 117 15.20 1.99 -6.73
C ASP A 117 15.31 2.12 -5.20
N ASN A 118 14.27 1.66 -4.52
CA ASN A 118 14.17 1.68 -3.07
C ASN A 118 13.61 0.35 -2.56
N GLN A 119 13.47 0.23 -1.25
CA GLN A 119 13.00 -1.03 -0.65
C GLN A 119 11.57 -1.39 -1.09
N VAL A 120 10.70 -0.38 -1.29
CA VAL A 120 9.32 -0.59 -1.72
C VAL A 120 9.30 -1.10 -3.17
N SER A 121 10.02 -0.45 -4.09
CA SER A 121 10.04 -0.88 -5.49
C SER A 121 10.62 -2.29 -5.67
N ARG A 122 11.67 -2.64 -4.92
CA ARG A 122 12.20 -4.02 -4.90
C ARG A 122 11.22 -5.04 -4.35
N THR A 123 10.54 -4.71 -3.24
CA THR A 123 9.50 -5.59 -2.66
C THR A 123 8.37 -5.84 -3.64
N LEU A 124 7.92 -4.80 -4.35
CA LEU A 124 6.89 -4.94 -5.39
C LEU A 124 7.34 -5.89 -6.50
N VAL A 125 8.58 -5.74 -7.00
CA VAL A 125 9.12 -6.62 -8.05
C VAL A 125 9.16 -8.08 -7.58
N GLU A 126 9.57 -8.34 -6.35
CA GLU A 126 9.59 -9.70 -5.77
C GLU A 126 8.16 -10.28 -5.62
N GLN A 127 7.21 -9.47 -5.14
CA GLN A 127 5.80 -9.85 -5.04
C GLN A 127 5.21 -10.17 -6.42
N GLY A 128 5.42 -9.29 -7.40
CA GLY A 128 4.95 -9.48 -8.77
C GLY A 128 5.54 -10.72 -9.43
N ALA A 129 6.82 -11.04 -9.18
CA ALA A 129 7.41 -12.28 -9.66
C ALA A 129 6.75 -13.53 -9.03
N SER A 130 6.45 -13.49 -7.73
CA SER A 130 5.74 -14.58 -7.03
C SER A 130 4.30 -14.73 -7.53
N ASP A 131 3.60 -13.64 -7.77
CA ASP A 131 2.23 -13.63 -8.28
C ASP A 131 2.18 -14.16 -9.71
N GLN A 132 3.09 -13.69 -10.56
CA GLN A 132 3.25 -14.16 -11.93
C GLN A 132 3.51 -15.67 -11.97
N GLN A 133 4.44 -16.18 -11.15
CA GLN A 133 4.71 -17.61 -11.04
C GLN A 133 3.46 -18.40 -10.62
N THR A 134 2.68 -17.85 -9.68
CA THR A 134 1.42 -18.46 -9.23
C THR A 134 0.42 -18.53 -10.39
N LEU A 135 0.22 -17.42 -11.11
CA LEU A 135 -0.70 -17.32 -12.24
C LEU A 135 -0.34 -18.27 -13.39
N GLU A 136 0.96 -18.40 -13.70
CA GLU A 136 1.45 -19.31 -14.74
C GLU A 136 1.18 -20.79 -14.45
N GLY A 137 1.11 -21.17 -13.17
CA GLY A 137 0.79 -22.52 -12.72
C GLY A 137 -0.70 -22.87 -12.74
N LEU A 138 -1.58 -21.90 -13.03
CA LEU A 138 -3.03 -22.05 -12.96
C LEU A 138 -3.69 -21.99 -14.34
N SER A 139 -4.91 -22.54 -14.40
CA SER A 139 -5.77 -22.52 -15.59
C SER A 139 -7.24 -22.57 -15.21
N GLY A 140 -8.11 -22.12 -16.12
CA GLY A 140 -9.56 -22.20 -15.95
C GLY A 140 -10.06 -21.42 -14.73
N ARG A 141 -11.10 -21.94 -14.07
CA ARG A 141 -11.73 -21.26 -12.93
C ARG A 141 -10.79 -20.96 -11.76
N SER A 142 -9.79 -21.80 -11.52
CA SER A 142 -8.78 -21.54 -10.48
C SER A 142 -7.88 -20.36 -10.85
N PHE A 143 -7.55 -20.20 -12.13
CA PHE A 143 -6.84 -19.03 -12.64
C PHE A 143 -7.69 -17.78 -12.47
N ASP A 144 -8.92 -17.79 -13.00
CA ASP A 144 -9.82 -16.64 -12.98
C ASP A 144 -10.05 -16.11 -11.56
N TRP A 145 -10.31 -17.01 -10.62
CA TRP A 145 -10.48 -16.65 -9.21
C TRP A 145 -9.20 -16.07 -8.60
N THR A 146 -8.06 -16.71 -8.84
CA THR A 146 -6.78 -16.27 -8.25
C THR A 146 -6.37 -14.92 -8.80
N TYR A 147 -6.49 -14.71 -10.10
CA TYR A 147 -6.22 -13.43 -10.74
C TYR A 147 -7.05 -12.31 -10.12
N VAL A 148 -8.38 -12.45 -10.04
CA VAL A 148 -9.24 -11.41 -9.44
C VAL A 148 -8.86 -11.12 -7.98
N ASN A 149 -8.55 -12.14 -7.18
CA ASN A 149 -8.14 -11.92 -5.79
C ASN A 149 -6.79 -11.20 -5.69
N LEU A 150 -5.82 -11.55 -6.55
CA LEU A 150 -4.55 -10.83 -6.62
C LEU A 150 -4.77 -9.37 -7.01
N GLN A 151 -5.61 -9.10 -8.01
CA GLN A 151 -5.94 -7.73 -8.41
C GLN A 151 -6.55 -6.92 -7.25
N ILE A 152 -7.45 -7.52 -6.45
CA ILE A 152 -8.01 -6.87 -5.27
C ILE A 152 -6.92 -6.55 -4.23
N VAL A 153 -6.14 -7.55 -3.84
CA VAL A 153 -5.14 -7.40 -2.77
C VAL A 153 -4.05 -6.40 -3.17
N ARG A 154 -3.51 -6.51 -4.38
CA ARG A 154 -2.43 -5.63 -4.85
C ARG A 154 -2.88 -4.18 -5.02
N HIS A 155 -4.07 -3.94 -5.55
CA HIS A 155 -4.59 -2.58 -5.66
C HIS A 155 -4.93 -1.98 -4.28
N GLN A 156 -5.40 -2.79 -3.31
CA GLN A 156 -5.58 -2.33 -1.92
C GLN A 156 -4.27 -1.96 -1.25
N GLU A 157 -3.26 -2.83 -1.35
CA GLU A 157 -1.93 -2.58 -0.80
C GLU A 157 -1.31 -1.34 -1.43
N PHE A 158 -1.41 -1.18 -2.75
CA PHE A 158 -0.87 -0.01 -3.45
C PHE A 158 -1.56 1.29 -3.04
N LEU A 159 -2.90 1.30 -2.90
CA LEU A 159 -3.63 2.46 -2.36
C LEU A 159 -3.21 2.83 -0.95
N ALA A 160 -2.96 1.82 -0.09
CA ALA A 160 -2.47 2.05 1.27
C ALA A 160 -1.09 2.71 1.26
N HIS A 161 -0.15 2.18 0.45
CA HIS A 161 1.17 2.78 0.28
C HIS A 161 1.10 4.20 -0.25
N LEU A 162 0.32 4.46 -1.32
CA LEU A 162 0.15 5.81 -1.87
C LEU A 162 -0.41 6.78 -0.84
N LYS A 163 -1.38 6.35 -0.01
CA LYS A 163 -1.95 7.17 1.06
C LYS A 163 -0.90 7.58 2.08
N GLU A 164 -0.04 6.66 2.50
CA GLU A 164 1.05 6.95 3.45
C GLU A 164 2.05 7.95 2.86
N GLN A 165 2.38 7.82 1.58
CA GLN A 165 3.32 8.72 0.91
C GLN A 165 2.75 10.14 0.74
N LEU A 166 1.48 10.26 0.34
CA LEU A 166 0.82 11.56 0.07
C LEU A 166 0.67 12.47 1.27
N VAL A 167 0.62 11.93 2.48
CA VAL A 167 0.57 12.73 3.70
C VAL A 167 1.85 13.56 3.87
N VAL A 168 2.93 13.20 3.18
CA VAL A 168 4.28 13.70 3.47
C VAL A 168 4.91 14.50 2.32
N VAL A 169 4.41 14.43 1.07
CA VAL A 169 5.04 15.10 -0.09
C VAL A 169 4.87 16.63 -0.11
N GLY A 170 3.93 17.20 0.66
CA GLY A 170 3.69 18.66 0.66
C GLY A 170 3.24 19.22 -0.70
N PRO A 171 2.92 20.53 -0.80
CA PRO A 171 2.48 21.14 -2.06
C PRO A 171 3.64 21.27 -3.08
N GLU A 172 3.31 21.02 -4.35
CA GLU A 172 4.08 21.22 -5.60
C GLU A 172 5.61 21.32 -5.51
N LEU A 173 6.28 20.20 -5.81
CA LEU A 173 7.74 20.17 -5.98
C LEU A 173 8.19 20.02 -7.45
N TYR A 174 7.34 19.48 -8.34
CA TYR A 174 7.70 19.22 -9.75
C TYR A 174 6.52 19.44 -10.72
N PRO A 175 6.60 20.45 -11.61
CA PRO A 175 5.62 20.65 -12.69
C PRO A 175 5.47 19.38 -13.55
N GLY A 176 4.24 18.97 -13.84
CA GLY A 176 3.95 17.80 -14.68
C GLY A 176 3.99 16.44 -13.98
N ILE A 177 4.43 16.36 -12.71
CA ILE A 177 4.42 15.11 -11.92
C ILE A 177 3.37 15.17 -10.80
N SER A 178 2.99 16.37 -10.35
CA SER A 178 2.05 16.59 -9.24
C SER A 178 0.65 16.01 -9.46
N HIS A 179 0.17 15.93 -10.70
CA HIS A 179 -1.13 15.34 -11.04
C HIS A 179 -1.11 13.81 -11.08
N LEU A 180 0.07 13.19 -11.27
CA LEU A 180 0.16 11.74 -11.45
C LEU A 180 -0.38 10.98 -10.24
N VAL A 181 -0.07 11.45 -9.03
CA VAL A 181 -0.46 10.73 -7.82
C VAL A 181 -1.99 10.71 -7.58
N PRO A 182 -2.73 11.84 -7.63
CA PRO A 182 -4.19 11.78 -7.55
C PRO A 182 -4.81 10.95 -8.69
N ASP A 183 -4.32 11.06 -9.91
CA ASP A 183 -4.83 10.29 -11.07
C ASP A 183 -4.59 8.79 -10.88
N ILE A 184 -3.40 8.39 -10.43
CA ILE A 184 -3.07 7.00 -10.09
C ILE A 184 -4.00 6.48 -8.99
N ARG A 185 -4.27 7.28 -7.94
CA ARG A 185 -5.19 6.87 -6.86
C ARG A 185 -6.60 6.65 -7.37
N GLU A 186 -7.10 7.55 -8.20
CA GLU A 186 -8.42 7.42 -8.79
C GLU A 186 -8.49 6.15 -9.65
N ALA A 187 -7.53 5.96 -10.57
CA ALA A 187 -7.46 4.77 -11.41
C ALA A 187 -7.36 3.48 -10.59
N THR A 188 -6.45 3.42 -9.61
CA THR A 188 -6.29 2.25 -8.74
C THR A 188 -7.58 1.92 -7.98
N SER A 189 -8.33 2.95 -7.56
CA SER A 189 -9.64 2.77 -6.90
C SER A 189 -10.71 2.25 -7.87
N ARG A 190 -10.70 2.70 -9.13
CA ARG A 190 -11.59 2.17 -10.18
C ARG A 190 -11.29 0.70 -10.48
N HIS A 191 -10.02 0.35 -10.64
CA HIS A 191 -9.57 -1.03 -10.89
C HIS A 191 -9.96 -1.96 -9.73
N LEU A 192 -9.69 -1.54 -8.49
CA LEU A 192 -10.11 -2.27 -7.30
C LEU A 192 -11.63 -2.48 -7.27
N SER A 193 -12.40 -1.45 -7.59
CA SER A 193 -13.86 -1.54 -7.62
C SER A 193 -14.35 -2.54 -8.69
N PHE A 194 -13.72 -2.54 -9.87
CA PHE A 194 -14.03 -3.51 -10.92
C PHE A 194 -13.70 -4.92 -10.44
N ALA A 195 -12.47 -5.19 -9.99
CA ALA A 195 -12.08 -6.51 -9.51
C ALA A 195 -12.98 -7.01 -8.36
N ALA A 196 -13.28 -6.15 -7.38
CA ALA A 196 -14.17 -6.48 -6.27
C ALA A 196 -15.59 -6.85 -6.74
N SER A 197 -16.12 -6.19 -7.77
CA SER A 197 -17.44 -6.49 -8.33
C SER A 197 -17.55 -7.92 -8.91
N LEU A 198 -16.43 -8.52 -9.29
CA LEU A 198 -16.38 -9.87 -9.87
C LEU A 198 -16.43 -10.99 -8.84
N THR A 199 -16.13 -10.72 -7.57
CA THR A 199 -16.03 -11.74 -6.50
C THR A 199 -17.31 -12.56 -6.33
N SER A 200 -18.48 -11.91 -6.42
CA SER A 200 -19.79 -12.56 -6.34
C SER A 200 -20.15 -13.37 -7.59
N ARG A 201 -19.52 -13.07 -8.74
CA ARG A 201 -19.81 -13.67 -10.05
C ARG A 201 -18.97 -14.92 -10.30
N ILE A 202 -17.67 -14.85 -10.01
CA ILE A 202 -16.74 -15.95 -10.29
C ILE A 202 -16.85 -17.10 -9.26
N GLY A 203 -17.36 -16.81 -8.06
CA GLY A 203 -17.51 -17.75 -6.94
C GLY A 203 -16.18 -18.36 -6.49
N THR A 204 -16.15 -19.16 -5.42
CA THR A 204 -14.89 -19.81 -5.00
C THR A 204 -14.62 -21.09 -5.80
N PRO A 205 -13.36 -21.43 -6.14
CA PRO A 205 -13.02 -22.66 -6.86
C PRO A 205 -13.29 -23.93 -6.03
N TYR A 206 -13.65 -23.78 -4.75
CA TYR A 206 -14.01 -24.89 -3.88
C TYR A 206 -15.36 -25.49 -4.26
N VAL A 207 -15.35 -26.75 -4.72
CA VAL A 207 -16.53 -27.63 -4.76
C VAL A 207 -16.49 -28.44 -3.46
N SER A 208 -17.44 -28.24 -2.55
CA SER A 208 -17.53 -29.08 -1.34
C SER A 208 -17.82 -30.52 -1.74
N GLU A 209 -17.11 -31.51 -1.18
CA GLU A 209 -17.37 -32.94 -1.42
C GLU A 209 -18.82 -33.38 -1.06
N ASN A 210 -19.62 -32.56 -0.36
CA ASN A 210 -20.97 -32.95 0.09
C ASN A 210 -22.03 -31.83 0.03
N GLY A 211 -21.91 -30.85 -0.88
CA GLY A 211 -22.94 -29.82 -1.12
C GLY A 211 -23.24 -28.87 0.06
N ASN A 212 -22.39 -28.81 1.09
CA ASN A 212 -22.56 -27.91 2.22
C ASN A 212 -21.51 -26.79 2.13
N PRO A 213 -21.90 -25.51 2.17
CA PRO A 213 -20.94 -24.41 2.04
C PRO A 213 -19.94 -24.45 3.21
N PRO A 214 -18.64 -24.32 2.96
CA PRO A 214 -17.67 -24.19 4.04
C PRO A 214 -17.94 -22.90 4.82
N ARG A 215 -17.78 -22.97 6.15
CA ARG A 215 -17.77 -21.77 6.99
C ARG A 215 -16.71 -20.80 6.47
N ALA A 216 -17.07 -19.51 6.42
CA ALA A 216 -16.27 -18.43 5.86
C ALA A 216 -14.79 -18.54 6.28
N PRO A 217 -13.84 -18.40 5.33
CA PRO A 217 -12.43 -18.43 5.67
C PRO A 217 -12.04 -17.11 6.35
N TYR A 218 -11.69 -17.21 7.63
CA TYR A 218 -10.87 -16.27 8.39
C TYR A 218 -11.18 -14.77 8.20
N ASP A 219 -12.25 -14.34 8.85
CA ASP A 219 -12.31 -13.04 9.51
C ASP A 219 -11.19 -12.96 10.57
N GLY A 220 -10.12 -12.24 10.25
CA GLY A 220 -9.06 -11.88 11.18
C GLY A 220 -9.60 -11.04 12.33
N ASN A 221 -10.19 -11.68 13.32
CA ASN A 221 -10.38 -11.22 14.68
C ASN A 221 -10.63 -12.41 15.60
N GLY A 222 -9.55 -13.03 16.06
CA GLY A 222 -9.62 -13.97 17.16
C GLY A 222 -10.11 -13.28 18.42
N ALA A 223 -11.32 -13.62 18.87
CA ALA A 223 -11.67 -13.66 20.28
C ALA A 223 -12.86 -14.61 20.50
N PRO A 224 -12.66 -15.72 21.23
CA PRO A 224 -13.72 -16.29 22.01
C PRO A 224 -13.44 -16.01 23.49
N TYR A 225 -14.27 -15.19 24.12
CA TYR A 225 -14.43 -15.21 25.57
C TYR A 225 -15.88 -15.54 25.90
N TYR A 226 -16.15 -16.82 26.11
CA TYR A 226 -17.28 -17.28 26.91
C TYR A 226 -16.86 -18.58 27.61
N GLY A 227 -16.37 -18.42 28.83
CA GLY A 227 -16.36 -19.46 29.85
C GLY A 227 -17.22 -18.97 30.99
N ASN A 228 -18.43 -19.51 31.10
CA ASN A 228 -19.30 -19.34 32.26
C ASN A 228 -18.97 -20.48 33.24
N GLY A 229 -18.59 -20.11 34.46
CA GLY A 229 -18.42 -20.98 35.62
C GLY A 229 -18.76 -20.16 36.86
#